data_AF-A0A9E2YW71-F1
#
_entry.id   AF-A0A9E2YW71-F1
#
_cell.length_a   1.000
_cell.length_b   1.000
_cell.length_c   1.000
_cell.angle_alpha   90.00
_cell.angle_beta   90.00
_cell.angle_gamma   90.00
#
_symmetry.space_group_name_H-M   'P 1'
#
loop_
_entity.id
_entity.type
_entity.pdbx_description
1 polymer ?
#
loop_
_entity_poly.entity_id
_entity_poly.type
_entity_poly.pdbx_seq_one_letter_code
_entity_poly.pdbx_strand_id
1 'polypeptide(L)'
;MAQAASTQAPTDHNSAVLAGFLGWMLDAFDFFLVVFCLTAIAKDFNRSVPDIALSITITLAFRPVGAFIFGLLADRYGRRLPLMLDLVFYSIVEV
;
A
#
# COMPACT_ATOMS: atom_id res chain seq x y z
N MET A 1 -20.70 -23.09 1.05
CA MET A 1 -20.96 -23.08 2.51
C MET A 1 -19.68 -23.57 3.19
N ALA A 2 -18.99 -22.92 4.09
CA ALA A 2 -18.93 -21.57 4.62
C ALA A 2 -17.56 -21.52 5.31
N GLN A 3 -16.80 -20.45 5.07
CA GLN A 3 -15.68 -19.93 5.85
C GLN A 3 -14.99 -20.88 6.85
N ALA A 4 -13.80 -21.38 6.50
CA ALA A 4 -12.80 -21.77 7.48
C ALA A 4 -12.32 -20.49 8.18
N ALA A 5 -12.98 -20.19 9.30
CA ALA A 5 -12.63 -19.14 10.22
C ALA A 5 -11.15 -19.26 10.60
N SER A 6 -10.36 -18.25 10.25
CA SER A 6 -9.05 -18.04 10.85
C SER A 6 -9.26 -17.87 12.36
N THR A 7 -8.90 -18.91 13.09
CA THR A 7 -8.87 -18.97 14.56
C THR A 7 -8.15 -17.74 15.10
N GLN A 8 -8.90 -16.76 15.59
CA GLN A 8 -8.34 -15.66 16.37
C GLN A 8 -7.99 -16.21 17.76
N ALA A 9 -6.69 -16.38 18.03
CA ALA A 9 -6.21 -16.74 19.36
C ALA A 9 -6.11 -15.47 20.24
N PRO A 10 -6.59 -15.52 21.50
CA PRO A 10 -6.64 -14.35 22.36
C PRO A 10 -5.29 -14.13 23.08
N THR A 11 -4.21 -13.81 22.35
CA THR A 11 -2.91 -13.31 22.89
C THR A 11 -1.94 -12.82 21.78
N ASP A 12 -2.45 -12.34 20.64
CA ASP A 12 -1.65 -12.09 19.43
C ASP A 12 -1.29 -10.62 19.16
N HIS A 13 -1.17 -9.79 20.19
CA HIS A 13 -0.76 -8.40 20.01
C HIS A 13 0.66 -8.31 19.43
N ASN A 14 1.57 -9.16 19.90
CA ASN A 14 2.96 -9.20 19.45
C ASN A 14 3.07 -9.64 18.00
N SER A 15 2.28 -10.63 17.56
CA SER A 15 2.28 -11.11 16.18
C SER A 15 1.67 -10.08 15.22
N ALA A 16 0.62 -9.36 15.63
CA ALA A 16 0.07 -8.25 14.85
C ALA A 16 1.07 -7.08 14.70
N VAL A 17 1.78 -6.71 15.78
CA VAL A 17 2.83 -5.67 15.73
C VAL A 17 4.00 -6.12 14.86
N LEU A 18 4.45 -7.38 15.00
CA LEU A 18 5.54 -7.93 14.19
C LEU A 18 5.16 -7.99 12.71
N ALA A 19 3.94 -8.43 12.39
CA ALA A 19 3.43 -8.48 11.02
C ALA A 19 3.32 -7.07 10.42
N GLY A 20 2.84 -6.09 11.19
CA GLY A 20 2.81 -4.69 10.76
C GLY A 20 4.21 -4.11 10.53
N PHE A 21 5.16 -4.40 11.43
CA PHE A 21 6.55 -3.96 11.31
C PHE A 21 7.25 -4.59 10.11
N LEU A 22 7.12 -5.90 9.92
CA LEU A 22 7.67 -6.61 8.77
C LEU A 22 7.03 -6.14 7.46
N GLY A 23 5.72 -5.89 7.45
CA GLY A 23 5.04 -5.31 6.29
C GLY A 23 5.58 -3.93 5.92
N TRP A 24 5.80 -3.06 6.91
CA TRP A 24 6.40 -1.75 6.70
C TRP A 24 7.85 -1.84 6.21
N MET A 25 8.64 -2.78 6.74
CA MET A 25 9.99 -3.04 6.25
C MET A 25 10.01 -3.55 4.81
N LEU A 26 9.09 -4.44 4.45
CA LEU A 26 8.96 -4.99 3.10
C LEU A 26 8.62 -3.90 2.08
N ASP A 27 7.71 -3.00 2.45
CA ASP A 27 7.33 -1.85 1.61
C ASP A 27 8.51 -0.87 1.40
N ALA A 28 9.29 -0.59 2.44
CA ALA A 28 10.50 0.20 2.31
C ALA A 28 11.56 -0.50 1.44
N PHE A 29 11.74 -1.80 1.61
CA PHE A 29 12.67 -2.60 0.81
C PHE A 29 12.32 -2.59 -0.69
N ASP A 30 11.03 -2.75 -1.03
CA ASP A 30 10.54 -2.67 -2.40
C ASP A 30 10.85 -1.31 -3.04
N PHE A 31 10.59 -0.22 -2.31
CA PHE A 31 10.94 1.13 -2.75
C PHE A 31 12.44 1.28 -3.06
N PHE A 32 13.33 0.75 -2.21
CA PHE A 32 14.76 0.78 -2.46
C PHE A 32 15.16 0.00 -3.72
N LEU A 33 14.56 -1.17 -3.96
CA LEU A 33 14.81 -1.93 -5.18
C LEU A 33 14.42 -1.15 -6.43
N VAL A 34 13.24 -0.52 -6.44
CA VAL A 34 12.79 0.31 -7.57
C VAL A 34 13.75 1.47 -7.81
N VAL A 35 14.20 2.17 -6.76
CA VAL A 35 15.15 3.29 -6.88
C VAL A 35 16.51 2.82 -7.40
N PHE A 36 17.00 1.66 -6.97
CA PHE A 36 18.25 1.08 -7.46
C PHE A 36 18.15 0.69 -8.95
N CYS A 37 17.05 0.06 -9.33
CA CYS A 37 16.76 -0.33 -10.71
C CYS A 37 16.36 0.84 -11.62
N LEU A 38 16.13 2.04 -11.07
CA LEU A 38 15.64 3.21 -11.81
C LEU A 38 16.52 3.56 -13.01
N THR A 39 17.84 3.39 -12.89
CA THR A 39 18.78 3.61 -14.00
C THR A 39 18.66 2.57 -15.12
N ALA A 40 18.31 1.32 -14.81
CA ALA A 40 18.04 0.28 -15.80
C ALA A 40 16.68 0.55 -16.48
N ILE A 41 15.65 0.87 -15.69
CA ILE A 41 14.31 1.22 -16.20
C ILE A 41 14.37 2.45 -17.12
N ALA A 42 15.16 3.46 -16.77
CA ALA A 42 15.38 4.64 -17.61
C ALA A 42 16.01 4.32 -18.97
N LYS A 43 16.95 3.37 -19.00
CA LYS A 43 17.58 2.89 -20.24
C LYS A 43 16.57 2.13 -21.11
N ASP A 44 15.76 1.27 -20.50
CA ASP A 44 14.78 0.45 -21.24
C ASP A 44 13.62 1.27 -21.79
N PHE A 45 13.12 2.25 -21.02
CA PHE A 45 12.01 3.12 -21.43
C PHE A 45 12.43 4.34 -22.26
N ASN A 46 13.74 4.53 -22.53
CA ASN A 46 14.27 5.73 -23.22
C ASN A 46 13.79 7.06 -22.60
N ARG A 47 13.48 7.05 -21.30
CA ARG A 47 12.94 8.21 -20.57
C ARG A 47 13.97 8.73 -19.58
N SER A 48 13.90 10.02 -19.31
CA SER A 48 14.84 10.66 -18.41
C SER A 48 14.67 10.09 -16.99
N VAL A 49 15.80 9.79 -16.32
CA VAL A 49 15.86 9.41 -14.91
C VAL A 49 14.97 10.29 -14.00
N PRO A 50 14.95 11.64 -14.15
CA PRO A 50 14.06 12.47 -13.34
C PRO A 50 12.56 12.23 -13.59
N ASP A 51 12.11 11.86 -14.79
CA ASP A 51 10.69 11.59 -15.05
C ASP A 51 10.19 10.34 -14.30
N ILE A 52 11.02 9.29 -14.27
CA ILE A 52 10.70 8.05 -13.54
C ILE A 52 10.73 8.29 -12.03
N ALA A 53 11.72 9.03 -11.54
CA ALA A 53 11.81 9.41 -10.13
C ALA A 53 10.63 10.29 -9.69
N LEU A 54 10.16 11.21 -10.54
CA LEU A 54 8.96 12.01 -10.29
C LEU A 54 7.71 11.13 -10.20
N SER A 55 7.57 10.15 -11.09
CA SER A 55 6.43 9.22 -11.09
C SER A 55 6.37 8.39 -9.80
N ILE A 56 7.52 7.92 -9.32
CA ILE A 56 7.64 7.21 -8.04
C ILE A 56 7.31 8.16 -6.86
N THR A 57 7.83 9.38 -6.89
CA THR A 57 7.56 10.38 -5.84
C THR A 57 6.07 10.73 -5.76
N ILE A 58 5.42 10.90 -6.92
CA ILE A 58 3.97 11.14 -7.01
C ILE A 58 3.21 9.95 -6.42
N THR A 59 3.58 8.72 -6.79
CA THR A 59 2.96 7.49 -6.26
C THR A 59 3.09 7.42 -4.74
N LEU A 60 4.26 7.79 -4.20
CA LEU A 60 4.50 7.83 -2.76
C LEU A 60 3.68 8.94 -2.08
N ALA A 61 3.54 10.10 -2.72
CA ALA A 61 2.73 11.22 -2.23
C ALA A 61 1.23 10.92 -2.23
N PHE A 62 0.76 10.06 -3.15
CA PHE A 62 -0.64 9.60 -3.13
C PHE A 62 -0.98 8.76 -1.90
N ARG A 63 0.00 8.10 -1.25
CA ARG A 63 -0.25 7.30 -0.03
C ARG A 63 -0.77 8.12 1.15
N PRO A 64 -0.11 9.19 1.62
CA PRO A 64 -0.65 10.04 2.69
C PRO A 64 -1.91 10.80 2.26
N VAL A 65 -2.03 11.17 0.98
CA VAL A 65 -3.25 11.81 0.46
C VAL A 65 -4.44 10.87 0.55
N GLY A 66 -4.28 9.61 0.11
CA GLY A 66 -5.28 8.56 0.26
C GLY A 66 -5.59 8.30 1.73
N ALA A 67 -4.58 8.11 2.58
CA ALA A 67 -4.76 7.89 4.01
C ALA A 67 -5.49 9.04 4.70
N PHE A 68 -5.27 10.29 4.28
CA PHE A 68 -5.97 11.45 4.81
C PHE A 68 -7.45 11.47 4.40
N ILE A 69 -7.74 11.24 3.12
CA ILE A 69 -9.11 11.23 2.59
C ILE A 69 -9.90 10.06 3.18
N PHE A 70 -9.37 8.84 3.09
CA PHE A 70 -10.02 7.63 3.60
C PHE A 70 -10.02 7.57 5.13
N GLY A 71 -9.02 8.15 5.81
CA GLY A 71 -8.97 8.29 7.26
C GLY A 71 -10.04 9.23 7.80
N LEU A 72 -10.23 10.41 7.19
CA LEU A 72 -11.33 11.32 7.52
C LEU A 72 -12.71 10.68 7.26
N LEU A 73 -12.82 9.91 6.17
CA LEU A 73 -14.04 9.16 5.87
C LEU A 73 -14.29 8.05 6.90
N ALA A 74 -13.23 7.38 7.38
CA ALA A 74 -13.29 6.34 8.40
C ALA A 74 -13.81 6.86 9.74
N ASP A 75 -13.34 8.04 10.15
CA ASP A 75 -13.74 8.68 11.41
C ASP A 75 -15.21 9.10 11.40
N ARG A 76 -15.74 9.49 10.24
CA ARG A 76 -17.13 9.97 10.12
C ARG A 76 -18.16 8.87 9.85
N TYR A 77 -17.80 7.82 9.12
CA TYR A 77 -18.76 6.80 8.64
C TYR A 77 -18.53 5.39 9.24
N GLY A 78 -17.52 5.22 10.09
CA GLY A 78 -17.20 3.96 10.74
C GLY A 78 -16.31 3.06 9.88
N ARG A 79 -15.31 2.43 10.51
CA ARG A 79 -14.17 1.66 9.93
C ARG A 79 -14.48 0.63 8.83
N ARG A 80 -15.75 0.26 8.59
CA ARG A 80 -16.16 -0.76 7.60
C ARG A 80 -16.30 -0.20 6.18
N LEU A 81 -16.81 1.03 6.05
CA LEU A 81 -17.02 1.67 4.74
C LEU A 81 -15.73 2.02 3.99
N PRO A 82 -14.67 2.54 4.64
CA PRO A 82 -13.39 2.81 3.97
C PRO A 82 -12.77 1.53 3.41
N LEU A 83 -12.74 0.46 4.22
CA LEU A 83 -12.18 -0.84 3.80
C LEU A 83 -12.91 -1.42 2.58
N MET A 84 -14.24 -1.30 2.52
CA MET A 84 -15.00 -1.75 1.34
C MET A 84 -14.76 -0.85 0.13
N LEU A 85 -14.68 0.47 0.31
CA LEU A 85 -14.40 1.41 -0.78
C LEU A 85 -13.01 1.19 -1.37
N ASP A 86 -11.99 0.99 -0.53
CA ASP A 86 -10.62 0.69 -0.99
C ASP A 86 -10.58 -0.61 -1.79
N LEU A 87 -11.26 -1.66 -1.33
CA LEU A 87 -11.37 -2.95 -2.04
C LEU A 87 -12.08 -2.82 -3.39
N VAL A 88 -13.17 -2.07 -3.45
CA VAL A 88 -13.91 -1.83 -4.70
C VAL A 88 -13.06 -1.00 -5.65
N PHE A 89 -12.40 0.05 -5.16
CA PHE A 89 -11.54 0.90 -5.98
C PHE A 89 -10.37 0.12 -6.56
N TYR A 90 -9.69 -0.69 -5.74
CA TYR A 90 -8.63 -1.60 -6.18
C TYR A 90 -9.15 -2.58 -7.24
N SER A 91 -10.30 -3.22 -6.99
CA SER A 91 -10.89 -4.17 -7.94
C SER A 91 -11.30 -3.54 -9.28
N ILE A 92 -11.63 -2.25 -9.33
CA ILE A 92 -11.98 -1.55 -10.57
C ILE A 92 -10.72 -1.11 -11.32
N VAL A 93 -9.68 -0.68 -10.60
CA VAL A 93 -8.44 -0.16 -11.20
C VAL A 93 -7.52 -1.28 -11.68
N GLU A 94 -7.56 -2.46 -11.05
CA GLU A 94 -6.75 -3.61 -11.45
C GLU A 94 -7.35 -4.42 -12.62
N VAL A 95 -8.59 -4.15 -13.04
CA VAL A 95 -9.26 -4.75 -14.22
C VAL A 95 -8.97 -3.94 -15.48
#